data_AF-A0A2T1A5D6-F1
#
_entry.id   AF-A0A2T1A5D6-F1
#
_cell.length_a   1.000
_cell.length_b   1.000
_cell.length_c   1.000
_cell.angle_alpha   90.00
_cell.angle_beta   90.00
_cell.angle_gamma   90.00
#
_symmetry.space_group_name_H-M   'P 1'
#
loop_
_entity.id
_entity.type
_entity.pdbx_description
1 polymer ?
#
loop_
_entity_poly.entity_id
_entity_poly.type
_entity_poly.pdbx_seq_one_letter_code
_entity_poly.pdbx_strand_id
1 'polypeptide(L)' 'MDNETMKRRIAEAWALVRKGDQFGIGRRFLMQNGAR' A
#
# COMPACT_ATOMS: atom_id res chain seq x y z
N MET A 1 13.41 -6.54 3.81
CA MET A 1 12.21 -6.92 3.05
C MET A 1 12.68 -7.20 1.64
N ASP A 2 12.36 -8.35 1.06
CA ASP A 2 12.70 -8.59 -0.33
C ASP A 2 11.85 -7.71 -1.28
N ASN A 3 12.32 -7.53 -2.50
CA ASN A 3 11.69 -6.63 -3.48
C ASN A 3 10.30 -7.11 -3.92
N GLU A 4 10.06 -8.42 -3.95
CA GLU A 4 8.78 -9.02 -4.34
C GLU A 4 7.72 -8.85 -3.25
N THR A 5 8.11 -9.02 -1.99
CA THR A 5 7.30 -8.73 -0.81
C THR A 5 6.89 -7.27 -0.81
N MET A 6 7.80 -6.34 -1.10
CA MET A 6 7.48 -4.91 -1.15
C MET A 6 6.44 -4.59 -2.25
N LYS A 7 6.64 -5.12 -3.47
CA LYS A 7 5.66 -4.97 -4.58
C LYS A 7 4.29 -5.51 -4.20
N ARG A 8 4.24 -6.69 -3.57
CA ARG A 8 2.99 -7.30 -3.12
C ARG A 8 2.27 -6.42 -2.10
N ARG A 9 2.99 -5.86 -1.12
CA ARG A 9 2.40 -4.95 -0.13
C ARG A 9 1.91 -3.63 -0.74
N ILE A 10 2.61 -3.10 -1.74
CA ILE A 10 2.15 -1.93 -2.51
C ILE A 10 0.83 -2.26 -3.24
N ALA A 11 0.74 -3.44 -3.87
CA ALA A 11 -0.49 -3.88 -4.55
C ALA A 11 -1.66 -4.07 -3.57
N GLU A 12 -1.41 -4.66 -2.39
CA GLU A 12 -2.39 -4.81 -1.32
C GLU A 12 -2.87 -3.45 -0.81
N ALA A 13 -1.96 -2.49 -0.62
CA ALA A 13 -2.31 -1.14 -0.20
C ALA A 13 -3.18 -0.41 -1.23
N TRP A 14 -2.89 -0.54 -2.52
CA TRP A 14 -3.77 -0.03 -3.58
C TRP A 14 -5.15 -0.71 -3.60
N ALA A 15 -5.22 -2.02 -3.34
CA ALA A 15 -6.49 -2.73 -3.24
C ALA A 15 -7.34 -2.21 -2.08
N LEU A 16 -6.73 -1.91 -0.93
CA LEU A 16 -7.42 -1.28 0.20
C LEU A 16 -7.98 0.09 -0.20
N VAL A 17 -7.19 0.92 -0.88
CA VAL A 17 -7.64 2.24 -1.37
C VAL A 17 -8.87 2.11 -2.27
N ARG A 18 -8.85 1.19 -3.24
CA ARG A 18 -9.99 0.97 -4.16
C ARG A 18 -11.25 0.44 -3.47
N LYS A 19 -11.10 -0.30 -2.38
CA LYS A 19 -12.22 -0.82 -1.57
C LYS A 19 -12.81 0.21 -0.60
N GLY A 20 -12.26 1.42 -0.56
CA GLY A 20 -12.67 2.45 0.39
C GLY A 20 -11.92 2.31 1.70
N ASP A 21 -10.60 2.55 1.67
CA ASP A 21 -9.70 2.53 2.82
C ASP A 21 -10.17 3.46 3.95
N GLN A 22 -11.04 2.93 4.81
CA GLN A 22 -11.75 3.64 5.87
C GLN A 22 -10.80 4.15 6.95
N PHE A 23 -9.81 3.34 7.31
CA PHE A 23 -8.84 3.67 8.36
C PHE A 23 -7.58 4.36 7.82
N GLY A 24 -7.48 4.59 6.51
CA GLY A 24 -6.33 5.22 5.85
C GLY A 24 -5.05 4.38 5.89
N ILE A 25 -5.16 3.07 6.08
CA ILE A 25 -4.01 2.17 6.22
C ILE A 25 -3.27 2.05 4.89
N GLY A 26 -4.01 1.81 3.81
CA GLY A 26 -3.46 1.71 2.46
C GLY A 26 -2.81 3.03 2.03
N ARG A 27 -3.49 4.16 2.28
CA ARG A 27 -2.95 5.50 1.99
C ARG A 27 -1.65 5.79 2.76
N ARG A 28 -1.61 5.53 4.07
CA ARG A 28 -0.39 5.74 4.88
C ARG A 28 0.76 4.84 4.44
N PHE A 29 0.48 3.59 4.13
CA PHE A 29 1.50 2.66 3.64
C PHE A 29 2.10 3.14 2.31
N LEU A 30 1.26 3.55 1.35
CA LEU A 30 1.71 4.07 0.05
C LEU A 30 2.50 5.37 0.19
N MET A 31 2.11 6.27 1.10
CA MET A 31 2.90 7.50 1.35
C MET A 31 4.30 7.20 1.86
N GLN A 32 4.47 6.16 2.68
CA GLN A 32 5.77 5.81 3.24
C GLN A 32 6.64 5.00 2.28
N ASN A 33 6.03 4.23 1.35
CA ASN A 33 6.74 3.19 0.60
C ASN A 33 6.58 3.29 -0.93
N GLY A 34 5.60 4.02 -1.45
CA GLY A 34 5.26 4.11 -2.87
C GLY A 34 5.46 5.50 -3.50
N ALA A 35 5.77 6.53 -2.72
CA ALA A 35 5.99 7.91 -3.20
C ALA A 35 7.46 8.24 -3.51
N ARG A 36 8.24 7.29 -4.01
CA ARG A 36 9.61 7.53 -4.45
C ARG A 36 9.89 6.87 -5.80
#